data_AF-A0A7C4AV73-F1
#
_entry.id   AF-A0A7C4AV73-F1
#
_cell.length_a   1.000
_cell.length_b   1.000
_cell.length_c   1.000
_cell.angle_alpha   90.00
_cell.angle_beta   90.00
_cell.angle_gamma   90.00
#
_symmetry.space_group_name_H-M   'P 1'
#
loop_
_entity.id
_entity.type
_entity.pdbx_description
1 polymer ?
#
loop_
_entity_poly.entity_id
_entity_poly.type
_entity_poly.pdbx_seq_one_letter_code
_entity_poly.pdbx_strand_id
1 'polypeptide(L)'
;MPKISTNNYHGQALPYFFMMMVVLLLCWMMIINLGRLMYEKMMVQNAADNAALSIAAYRARVLNKLGAMNYYFIGCPLYGGEDGLGNYFNLFGSLAVIAGPYGFCLQMPLPPMRVGDNKQKVVSYLDTIDHFCPGTELVNQGGEHRQAISLIRTLVDAYAGENRLQDAVRKPYPGTATLLGRLVTKVQSKNSSGENIGPEFVPLTTFSLGLKRNRSGITYYYVTGRLCISAPPIPIVLPSGFHTHFWFLEELDHKENAWLYADKKTFYKSHKITVQAVKLSSHDSNRGYPFGDRLFGGIEWPDIMAIASAATYNDGGPMFPIEDVEEKDASNKISPVIDEYKKAENKGWRAHLVPVGSGLLH
;
A
#
# COMPACT_ATOMS: atom_id res chain seq x y z
N MET A 1 54.90 61.85 42.88
CA MET A 1 53.69 61.11 42.45
C MET A 1 52.63 62.13 42.04
N PRO A 2 52.16 62.16 40.79
CA PRO A 2 51.14 63.11 40.37
C PRO A 2 49.79 62.77 41.02
N LYS A 3 49.16 63.77 41.65
CA LYS A 3 47.77 63.69 42.14
C LYS A 3 46.84 63.59 40.94
N ILE A 4 46.27 62.41 40.71
CA ILE A 4 45.19 62.23 39.74
C ILE A 4 43.96 62.96 40.29
N SER A 5 43.53 64.03 39.62
CA SER A 5 42.33 64.79 39.96
C SER A 5 41.09 63.91 39.76
N THR A 6 40.37 63.60 40.83
CA THR A 6 39.16 62.75 40.84
C THR A 6 37.86 63.53 40.58
N ASN A 7 37.91 64.79 40.13
CA ASN A 7 36.75 65.68 40.14
C ASN A 7 35.92 65.73 38.83
N ASN A 8 36.17 64.87 37.84
CA ASN A 8 35.47 64.89 36.55
C ASN A 8 34.50 63.72 36.29
N TYR A 9 34.14 62.92 37.29
CA TYR A 9 33.25 61.76 37.11
C TYR A 9 31.74 62.07 37.15
N HIS A 10 31.33 63.31 37.48
CA HIS A 10 29.91 63.65 37.67
C HIS A 10 29.10 63.95 36.38
N GLY A 11 29.72 63.89 35.19
CA GLY A 11 29.03 64.05 33.90
C GLY A 11 28.75 62.76 33.12
N GLN A 12 29.26 61.60 33.59
CA GLN A 12 29.27 60.37 32.78
C GLN A 12 28.02 59.49 32.95
N ALA A 13 27.20 59.69 33.99
CA ALA A 13 26.05 58.84 34.25
C ALA A 13 24.99 58.87 33.13
N LEU A 14 24.73 60.04 32.54
CA LEU A 14 23.75 60.22 31.48
C LEU A 14 24.10 59.47 30.18
N PRO A 15 25.31 59.59 29.60
CA PRO A 15 25.67 58.84 28.40
C PRO A 15 25.69 57.32 28.64
N TYR A 16 26.09 56.85 29.84
CA TYR A 16 25.99 55.43 30.17
C TYR A 16 24.54 54.95 30.25
N PHE A 17 23.64 55.73 30.87
CA PHE A 17 22.22 55.40 30.92
C PHE A 17 21.62 55.29 29.52
N PHE A 18 21.92 56.25 28.64
CA PHE A 18 21.42 56.24 27.26
C PHE A 18 21.97 55.03 26.47
N MET A 19 23.27 54.74 26.58
CA MET A 19 23.85 53.55 25.95
C MET A 19 23.21 52.26 26.45
N MET A 20 22.99 52.13 27.76
CA MET A 20 22.33 50.95 28.33
C MET A 20 20.87 50.82 27.86
N MET A 21 20.14 51.94 27.76
CA MET A 21 18.77 51.93 27.25
C MET A 21 18.71 51.50 25.78
N VAL A 22 19.61 52.01 24.94
CA VAL A 22 19.72 51.58 23.54
C VAL A 22 20.04 50.09 23.47
N VAL A 23 21.04 49.61 24.21
CA VAL A 23 21.39 48.17 24.25
C VAL A 23 20.20 47.32 24.69
N LEU A 24 19.43 47.76 25.70
CA LEU A 24 18.23 47.05 26.15
C LEU A 24 17.17 46.97 25.03
N LEU A 25 16.94 48.06 24.31
CA LEU A 25 16.02 48.09 23.17
C LEU A 25 16.48 47.16 22.04
N LEU A 26 17.78 47.14 21.73
CA LEU A 26 18.38 46.22 20.75
C LEU A 26 18.14 44.75 21.15
N CYS A 27 18.44 44.42 22.40
CA CYS A 27 18.20 43.07 22.95
C CYS A 27 16.72 42.68 22.87
N TRP A 28 15.81 43.61 23.19
CA TRP A 28 14.37 43.37 23.14
C TRP A 28 13.88 43.12 21.71
N MET A 29 14.33 43.92 20.73
CA MET A 29 14.04 43.69 19.31
C MET A 29 14.57 42.33 18.83
N MET A 30 15.78 41.96 19.24
CA MET A 30 16.36 40.64 18.93
C MET A 30 15.52 39.49 19.50
N ILE A 31 15.03 39.61 20.74
CA ILE A 31 14.16 38.59 21.37
C ILE A 31 12.85 38.44 20.59
N ILE A 32 12.24 39.54 20.13
CA ILE A 32 11.01 39.49 19.32
C ILE A 32 11.26 38.79 17.99
N ASN A 33 12.34 39.14 17.29
CA ASN A 33 12.71 38.53 16.02
C ASN A 33 13.00 37.04 16.18
N LEU A 34 13.76 36.66 17.23
CA LEU A 34 14.05 35.26 17.52
C LEU A 34 12.78 34.48 17.90
N GLY A 35 11.92 35.05 18.73
CA GLY A 35 10.66 34.43 19.13
C GLY A 35 9.73 34.20 17.95
N ARG A 36 9.62 35.18 17.04
CA ARG A 36 8.85 35.02 15.80
C ARG A 36 9.47 33.95 14.89
N LEU A 37 10.79 33.96 14.71
CA LEU A 37 11.49 32.97 13.89
C LEU A 37 11.28 31.54 14.43
N MET A 38 11.38 31.35 15.74
CA MET A 38 11.13 30.06 16.39
C MET A 38 9.68 29.60 16.20
N TYR A 39 8.71 30.51 16.40
CA TYR A 39 7.29 30.22 16.18
C TYR A 39 7.03 29.78 14.72
N GLU A 40 7.57 30.50 13.75
CA GLU A 40 7.39 30.17 12.34
C GLU A 40 8.07 28.85 11.98
N LYS A 41 9.27 28.57 12.51
CA LYS A 41 9.94 27.27 12.33
C LYS A 41 9.09 26.12 12.87
N MET A 42 8.49 26.28 14.04
CA MET A 42 7.58 25.26 14.61
C MET A 42 6.33 25.07 13.74
N MET A 43 5.74 26.14 13.21
CA MET A 43 4.57 26.06 12.33
C MET A 43 4.90 25.35 11.01
N VAL A 44 6.04 25.66 10.38
CA VAL A 44 6.49 25.02 9.13
C VAL A 44 6.81 23.54 9.38
N GLN A 45 7.41 23.19 10.53
CA GLN A 45 7.63 21.80 10.94
C GLN A 45 6.31 21.04 11.11
N ASN A 46 5.34 21.60 11.83
CA ASN A 46 4.01 20.99 11.99
C ASN A 46 3.30 20.78 10.65
N ALA A 47 3.44 21.72 9.71
CA ALA A 47 2.89 21.59 8.37
C ALA A 47 3.56 20.47 7.57
N ALA A 48 4.89 20.33 7.66
CA ALA A 48 5.64 19.25 7.03
C ALA A 48 5.26 17.88 7.62
N ASP A 49 5.21 17.74 8.94
CA ASP A 49 4.88 16.49 9.64
C ASP A 49 3.47 16.02 9.30
N ASN A 50 2.50 16.92 9.35
CA ASN A 50 1.11 16.62 9.00
C ASN A 50 0.96 16.22 7.52
N ALA A 51 1.69 16.88 6.61
CA ALA A 51 1.68 16.52 5.19
C ALA A 51 2.29 15.14 4.96
N ALA A 52 3.46 14.86 5.52
CA ALA A 52 4.11 13.56 5.42
C ALA A 52 3.20 12.45 5.95
N LEU A 53 2.67 12.62 7.17
CA LEU A 53 1.81 11.64 7.83
C LEU A 53 0.50 11.42 7.05
N SER A 54 -0.11 12.47 6.52
CA SER A 54 -1.35 12.36 5.73
C SER A 54 -1.13 11.58 4.44
N ILE A 55 -0.03 11.81 3.73
CA ILE A 55 0.31 11.07 2.52
C ILE A 55 0.60 9.61 2.85
N ALA A 56 1.32 9.34 3.93
CA ALA A 56 1.60 7.98 4.38
C ALA A 56 0.32 7.26 4.81
N ALA A 57 -0.57 7.92 5.55
CA ALA A 57 -1.86 7.35 5.94
C ALA A 57 -2.74 7.04 4.71
N TYR A 58 -2.76 7.95 3.73
CA TYR A 58 -3.45 7.71 2.46
C TYR A 58 -2.86 6.52 1.70
N ARG A 59 -1.51 6.40 1.65
CA ARG A 59 -0.84 5.23 1.09
C ARG A 59 -1.27 3.94 1.79
N ALA A 60 -1.26 3.91 3.12
CA ALA A 60 -1.64 2.75 3.91
C ALA A 60 -3.07 2.28 3.56
N ARG A 61 -4.02 3.22 3.43
CA ARG A 61 -5.39 2.93 2.99
C ARG A 61 -5.43 2.34 1.58
N VAL A 62 -4.66 2.90 0.66
CA VAL A 62 -4.58 2.40 -0.72
C VAL A 62 -4.00 0.99 -0.76
N LEU A 63 -2.91 0.72 -0.02
CA LEU A 63 -2.31 -0.62 0.07
C LEU A 63 -3.26 -1.64 0.69
N ASN A 64 -3.96 -1.30 1.78
CA ASN A 64 -4.98 -2.17 2.37
C ASN A 64 -6.10 -2.48 1.37
N LYS A 65 -6.61 -1.47 0.67
CA LYS A 65 -7.67 -1.62 -0.33
C LYS A 65 -7.22 -2.48 -1.51
N LEU A 66 -6.01 -2.27 -2.02
CA LEU A 66 -5.45 -3.06 -3.12
C LEU A 66 -5.18 -4.51 -2.70
N GLY A 67 -4.67 -4.74 -1.48
CA GLY A 67 -4.45 -6.06 -0.93
C GLY A 67 -5.76 -6.84 -0.81
N ALA A 68 -6.79 -6.21 -0.24
CA ALA A 68 -8.13 -6.80 -0.14
C ALA A 68 -8.72 -7.11 -1.52
N MET A 69 -8.51 -6.23 -2.52
CA MET A 69 -8.95 -6.53 -3.89
C MET A 69 -8.21 -7.71 -4.51
N ASN A 70 -6.90 -7.81 -4.25
CA ASN A 70 -6.08 -8.92 -4.71
C ASN A 70 -6.55 -10.25 -4.11
N TYR A 71 -6.94 -10.24 -2.84
CA TYR A 71 -7.41 -11.41 -2.13
C TYR A 71 -8.85 -11.78 -2.50
N TYR A 72 -9.83 -10.93 -2.18
CA TYR A 72 -11.25 -11.31 -2.26
C TYR A 72 -11.78 -11.43 -3.69
N PHE A 73 -11.27 -10.63 -4.64
CA PHE A 73 -11.82 -10.59 -6.00
C PHE A 73 -10.95 -11.29 -7.05
N ILE A 74 -9.73 -11.70 -6.68
CA ILE A 74 -8.80 -12.40 -7.58
C ILE A 74 -8.33 -13.70 -6.92
N GLY A 75 -7.65 -13.64 -5.79
CA GLY A 75 -7.15 -14.78 -5.01
C GLY A 75 -8.20 -15.85 -4.74
N CYS A 76 -9.21 -15.51 -3.95
CA CYS A 76 -10.28 -16.41 -3.54
C CYS A 76 -11.04 -17.01 -4.74
N PRO A 77 -11.48 -16.24 -5.75
CA PRO A 77 -12.14 -16.80 -6.91
C PRO A 77 -11.29 -17.78 -7.73
N LEU A 78 -9.98 -17.53 -7.82
CA LEU A 78 -9.08 -18.35 -8.64
C LEU A 78 -8.53 -19.58 -7.90
N TYR A 79 -8.43 -19.55 -6.57
CA TYR A 79 -7.81 -20.65 -5.79
C TYR A 79 -8.75 -21.84 -5.52
N GLY A 80 -10.07 -21.63 -5.52
CA GLY A 80 -11.05 -22.72 -5.51
C GLY A 80 -11.00 -23.71 -4.33
N GLY A 81 -10.38 -23.35 -3.20
CA GLY A 81 -10.34 -24.15 -1.97
C GLY A 81 -11.46 -23.77 -0.97
N GLU A 82 -11.49 -24.42 0.20
CA GLU A 82 -12.50 -24.22 1.27
C GLU A 82 -12.78 -22.75 1.64
N ASP A 83 -11.84 -21.82 1.38
CA ASP A 83 -11.97 -20.39 1.65
C ASP A 83 -12.27 -19.48 0.42
N GLY A 84 -12.40 -20.04 -0.80
CA GLY A 84 -12.53 -19.26 -2.04
C GLY A 84 -13.59 -19.83 -2.97
N LEU A 85 -14.61 -19.02 -3.30
CA LEU A 85 -15.83 -19.32 -4.08
C LEU A 85 -16.65 -20.55 -3.64
N GLY A 86 -16.02 -21.63 -3.17
CA GLY A 86 -16.62 -22.69 -2.36
C GLY A 86 -17.39 -22.13 -1.17
N ASN A 87 -16.93 -21.07 -0.48
CA ASN A 87 -17.74 -20.41 0.56
C ASN A 87 -18.84 -19.46 0.06
N TYR A 88 -18.76 -18.95 -1.18
CA TYR A 88 -19.87 -18.20 -1.78
C TYR A 88 -20.96 -19.13 -2.34
N PHE A 89 -20.58 -20.33 -2.78
CA PHE A 89 -21.49 -21.40 -3.21
C PHE A 89 -21.83 -22.42 -2.13
N ASN A 90 -21.17 -22.45 -0.97
CA ASN A 90 -21.56 -23.27 0.18
C ASN A 90 -22.81 -22.73 0.89
N LEU A 91 -23.36 -21.58 0.46
CA LEU A 91 -24.76 -21.25 0.72
C LEU A 91 -25.74 -22.17 -0.06
N PHE A 92 -25.23 -22.95 -1.02
CA PHE A 92 -25.91 -23.98 -1.82
C PHE A 92 -25.10 -25.29 -1.93
N GLY A 93 -24.37 -25.63 -0.86
CA GLY A 93 -23.93 -26.99 -0.49
C GLY A 93 -23.11 -27.82 -1.48
N SER A 94 -21.82 -28.05 -1.17
CA SER A 94 -21.24 -29.40 -1.21
C SER A 94 -19.79 -29.40 -0.71
N LEU A 95 -19.54 -30.05 0.42
CA LEU A 95 -18.24 -30.67 0.72
C LEU A 95 -18.54 -32.12 1.08
N ALA A 96 -18.45 -33.00 0.08
CA ALA A 96 -18.83 -34.40 0.22
C ALA A 96 -17.56 -35.26 0.34
N VAL A 97 -17.13 -35.54 1.57
CA VAL A 97 -16.35 -36.74 1.86
C VAL A 97 -17.34 -37.91 1.78
N ILE A 98 -17.60 -38.42 0.57
CA ILE A 98 -18.43 -39.62 0.40
C ILE A 98 -17.53 -40.83 0.68
N ALA A 99 -17.51 -41.26 1.93
CA ALA A 99 -17.06 -42.60 2.29
C ALA A 99 -18.08 -43.62 1.77
N GLY A 100 -18.04 -43.89 0.46
CA GLY A 100 -18.74 -44.99 -0.17
C GLY A 100 -18.04 -46.33 0.08
N PRO A 101 -18.62 -47.47 -0.35
CA PRO A 101 -18.04 -48.81 -0.15
C PRO A 101 -16.69 -49.05 -0.87
N TYR A 102 -16.20 -48.08 -1.64
CA TYR A 102 -14.91 -48.09 -2.32
C TYR A 102 -13.96 -47.20 -1.50
N GLY A 103 -13.16 -47.83 -0.63
CA GLY A 103 -12.47 -47.19 0.48
C GLY A 103 -11.51 -46.04 0.18
N PHE A 104 -11.27 -45.66 -1.09
CA PHE A 104 -10.56 -44.43 -1.47
C PHE A 104 -11.05 -43.94 -2.85
N CYS A 105 -11.47 -42.67 -2.95
CA CYS A 105 -11.70 -41.98 -4.21
C CYS A 105 -10.45 -41.20 -4.59
N LEU A 106 -9.84 -41.53 -5.73
CA LEU A 106 -8.62 -40.91 -6.20
C LEU A 106 -8.94 -40.07 -7.44
N GLN A 107 -9.04 -38.75 -7.26
CA GLN A 107 -9.25 -37.82 -8.35
C GLN A 107 -7.91 -37.53 -9.03
N MET A 108 -7.75 -37.94 -10.30
CA MET A 108 -6.54 -37.68 -11.08
C MET A 108 -6.89 -36.82 -12.30
N PRO A 109 -6.38 -35.59 -12.45
CA PRO A 109 -6.30 -35.01 -13.78
C PRO A 109 -5.34 -35.86 -14.63
N LEU A 110 -5.64 -36.05 -15.92
CA LEU A 110 -4.74 -36.78 -16.81
C LEU A 110 -3.36 -36.09 -16.84
N PRO A 111 -2.24 -36.82 -16.65
CA PRO A 111 -0.91 -36.23 -16.74
C PRO A 111 -0.65 -35.64 -18.14
N PRO A 112 0.07 -34.49 -18.23
CA PRO A 112 0.95 -33.94 -17.20
C PRO A 112 0.30 -32.73 -16.50
N MET A 113 -0.60 -32.96 -15.55
CA MET A 113 -1.20 -31.87 -14.77
C MET A 113 -1.08 -32.18 -13.27
N ARG A 114 0.05 -31.83 -12.67
CA ARG A 114 0.14 -31.73 -11.21
C ARG A 114 -0.79 -30.59 -10.75
N VAL A 115 -1.80 -30.91 -9.94
CA VAL A 115 -2.64 -29.94 -9.20
C VAL A 115 -1.84 -29.24 -8.07
N GLY A 116 -0.58 -29.64 -7.86
CA GLY A 116 0.36 -28.91 -7.05
C GLY A 116 0.91 -27.69 -7.80
N ASP A 117 0.25 -26.56 -7.62
CA ASP A 117 0.89 -25.25 -7.50
C ASP A 117 1.56 -24.65 -8.75
N ASN A 118 1.26 -25.11 -9.97
CA ASN A 118 1.90 -24.56 -11.17
C ASN A 118 0.93 -23.93 -12.17
N LYS A 119 1.01 -22.59 -12.20
CA LYS A 119 0.74 -21.68 -13.32
C LYS A 119 -0.66 -21.81 -13.94
N GLN A 120 -1.52 -20.86 -13.58
CA GLN A 120 -2.61 -20.36 -14.44
C GLN A 120 -3.83 -21.25 -14.66
N LYS A 121 -4.15 -22.21 -13.80
CA LYS A 121 -5.30 -23.09 -14.03
C LYS A 121 -6.37 -22.87 -12.98
N VAL A 122 -7.48 -22.26 -13.39
CA VAL A 122 -8.71 -22.24 -12.59
C VAL A 122 -9.68 -23.22 -13.21
N VAL A 123 -9.99 -24.27 -12.45
CA VAL A 123 -11.03 -25.24 -12.74
C VAL A 123 -12.11 -25.02 -11.68
N SER A 124 -13.32 -24.64 -12.08
CA SER A 124 -14.44 -24.61 -11.15
C SER A 124 -14.85 -26.04 -10.85
N TYR A 125 -14.67 -26.50 -9.62
CA TYR A 125 -15.34 -27.70 -9.13
C TYR A 125 -16.74 -27.31 -8.65
N LEU A 126 -17.68 -27.18 -9.59
CA LEU A 126 -19.11 -27.31 -9.27
C LEU A 126 -19.45 -28.78 -9.37
N ASP A 127 -19.26 -29.52 -8.28
CA ASP A 127 -19.77 -30.88 -8.14
C ASP A 127 -21.18 -30.74 -7.56
N THR A 128 -22.17 -30.42 -8.41
CA THR A 128 -23.56 -30.65 -8.03
C THR A 128 -23.72 -32.14 -7.81
N ILE A 129 -24.13 -32.50 -6.59
CA ILE A 129 -24.44 -33.83 -6.10
C ILE A 129 -25.24 -34.60 -7.15
N ASP A 130 -24.56 -35.40 -7.98
CA ASP A 130 -25.22 -36.40 -8.81
C ASP A 130 -25.07 -37.76 -8.13
N HIS A 131 -26.22 -38.38 -7.93
CA HIS A 131 -26.42 -39.69 -7.36
C HIS A 131 -25.49 -40.73 -8.00
N PHE A 132 -25.02 -41.66 -7.17
CA PHE A 132 -24.63 -43.03 -7.53
C PHE A 132 -24.28 -43.23 -9.03
N CYS A 133 -23.00 -43.33 -9.38
CA CYS A 133 -22.57 -43.83 -10.69
C CYS A 133 -22.40 -45.36 -10.64
N PRO A 134 -23.42 -46.19 -10.96
CA PRO A 134 -23.21 -47.58 -11.30
C PRO A 134 -22.80 -47.66 -12.78
N GLY A 135 -21.52 -47.40 -13.10
CA GLY A 135 -20.98 -47.66 -14.45
C GLY A 135 -20.01 -46.61 -14.99
N THR A 136 -19.24 -47.01 -15.99
CA THR A 136 -18.42 -46.13 -16.85
C THR A 136 -19.35 -45.31 -17.75
N GLU A 137 -19.95 -44.26 -17.22
CA GLU A 137 -20.76 -43.32 -18.01
C GLU A 137 -20.00 -42.00 -18.22
N LEU A 138 -20.09 -41.51 -19.45
CA LEU A 138 -19.50 -40.24 -19.87
C LEU A 138 -20.56 -39.16 -19.68
N VAL A 139 -20.53 -38.48 -18.53
CA VAL A 139 -21.51 -37.44 -18.21
C VAL A 139 -21.05 -36.12 -18.81
N ASN A 140 -21.91 -35.52 -19.66
CA ASN A 140 -21.64 -34.25 -20.31
C ASN A 140 -22.19 -33.09 -19.45
N GLN A 141 -21.35 -32.48 -18.61
CA GLN A 141 -21.70 -31.37 -17.71
C GLN A 141 -21.31 -29.98 -18.25
N GLY A 142 -20.90 -29.86 -19.52
CA GLY A 142 -20.17 -28.67 -20.00
C GLY A 142 -20.90 -27.31 -19.93
N GLY A 143 -22.23 -27.28 -19.81
CA GLY A 143 -23.02 -26.05 -19.83
C GLY A 143 -22.87 -25.16 -18.58
N GLU A 144 -23.05 -25.73 -17.39
CA GLU A 144 -23.05 -24.99 -16.12
C GLU A 144 -21.62 -24.57 -15.71
N HIS A 145 -20.64 -25.45 -15.93
CA HIS A 145 -19.22 -25.14 -15.71
C HIS A 145 -18.76 -23.94 -16.55
N ARG A 146 -19.16 -23.86 -17.82
CA ARG A 146 -18.84 -22.71 -18.68
C ARG A 146 -19.44 -21.41 -18.15
N GLN A 147 -20.66 -21.43 -17.63
CA GLN A 147 -21.29 -20.23 -17.06
C GLN A 147 -20.55 -19.77 -15.79
N ALA A 148 -20.23 -20.69 -14.88
CA ALA A 148 -19.50 -20.37 -13.65
C ALA A 148 -18.11 -19.80 -13.94
N ILE A 149 -17.35 -20.42 -14.85
CA ILE A 149 -16.03 -19.92 -15.25
C ILE A 149 -16.13 -18.55 -15.93
N SER A 150 -17.18 -18.33 -16.75
CA SER A 150 -17.41 -17.02 -17.36
C SER A 150 -17.71 -15.92 -16.32
N LEU A 151 -18.43 -16.25 -15.24
CA LEU A 151 -18.68 -15.33 -14.12
C LEU A 151 -17.38 -15.01 -13.36
N ILE A 152 -16.58 -16.03 -13.02
CA ILE A 152 -15.27 -15.85 -12.39
C ILE A 152 -14.37 -14.96 -13.24
N ARG A 153 -14.30 -15.26 -14.54
CA ARG A 153 -13.54 -14.46 -15.50
C ARG A 153 -14.02 -13.02 -15.50
N THR A 154 -15.34 -12.79 -15.59
CA THR A 154 -15.91 -11.43 -15.62
C THR A 154 -15.57 -10.67 -14.35
N LEU A 155 -15.63 -11.32 -13.19
CA LEU A 155 -15.24 -10.75 -11.91
C LEU A 155 -13.74 -10.39 -11.91
N VAL A 156 -12.88 -11.36 -12.22
CA VAL A 156 -11.42 -11.14 -12.22
C VAL A 156 -11.05 -10.04 -13.22
N ASP A 157 -11.59 -10.08 -14.43
CA ASP A 157 -11.38 -9.04 -15.45
C ASP A 157 -11.84 -7.66 -14.96
N ALA A 158 -12.93 -7.56 -14.18
CA ALA A 158 -13.41 -6.28 -13.65
C ALA A 158 -12.46 -5.64 -12.62
N TYR A 159 -11.58 -6.43 -11.99
CA TYR A 159 -10.64 -5.95 -10.95
C TYR A 159 -9.18 -5.92 -11.42
N ALA A 160 -8.76 -6.94 -12.18
CA ALA A 160 -7.38 -7.21 -12.59
C ALA A 160 -7.02 -6.65 -13.98
N GLY A 161 -8.01 -6.49 -14.86
CA GLY A 161 -7.78 -6.10 -16.25
C GLY A 161 -7.15 -4.71 -16.42
N GLU A 162 -6.69 -4.42 -17.62
CA GLU A 162 -6.12 -3.11 -17.94
C GLU A 162 -7.20 -2.02 -17.82
N ASN A 163 -6.90 -0.92 -17.13
CA ASN A 163 -7.83 0.19 -16.82
C ASN A 163 -9.00 -0.18 -15.89
N ARG A 164 -8.82 -1.21 -15.06
CA ARG A 164 -9.84 -1.69 -14.11
C ARG A 164 -9.61 -1.16 -12.70
N LEU A 165 -10.43 -1.64 -11.75
CA LEU A 165 -10.55 -1.04 -10.42
C LEU A 165 -9.21 -0.95 -9.65
N GLN A 166 -8.36 -1.98 -9.70
CA GLN A 166 -7.05 -1.90 -9.05
C GLN A 166 -6.13 -0.84 -9.68
N ASP A 167 -6.13 -0.72 -11.02
CA ASP A 167 -5.32 0.28 -11.72
C ASP A 167 -5.91 1.70 -11.59
N ALA A 168 -7.24 1.83 -11.51
CA ALA A 168 -7.93 3.09 -11.22
C ALA A 168 -7.62 3.63 -9.81
N VAL A 169 -7.24 2.75 -8.87
CA VAL A 169 -6.76 3.14 -7.54
C VAL A 169 -5.24 3.37 -7.56
N ARG A 170 -4.47 2.48 -8.20
CA ARG A 170 -2.99 2.48 -8.20
C ARG A 170 -2.39 3.62 -9.01
N LYS A 171 -2.85 3.84 -10.25
CA LYS A 171 -2.25 4.80 -11.20
C LYS A 171 -2.42 6.27 -10.75
N PRO A 172 -3.57 6.72 -10.22
CA PRO A 172 -3.74 8.10 -9.77
C PRO A 172 -3.11 8.43 -8.41
N TYR A 173 -2.64 7.41 -7.67
CA TYR A 173 -2.09 7.61 -6.33
C TYR A 173 -0.99 8.68 -6.26
N PRO A 174 0.03 8.72 -7.14
CA PRO A 174 1.08 9.75 -7.08
C PRO A 174 0.54 11.18 -7.18
N GLY A 175 -0.41 11.42 -8.09
CA GLY A 175 -1.04 12.73 -8.26
C GLY A 175 -1.90 13.10 -7.05
N THR A 176 -2.70 12.15 -6.55
CA THR A 176 -3.58 12.36 -5.40
C THR A 176 -2.79 12.60 -4.11
N ALA A 177 -1.70 11.87 -3.91
CA ALA A 177 -0.76 12.06 -2.81
C ALA A 177 -0.14 13.46 -2.83
N THR A 178 0.28 13.93 -4.01
CA THR A 178 0.84 15.28 -4.18
C THR A 178 -0.18 16.36 -3.85
N LEU A 179 -1.42 16.21 -4.36
CA LEU A 179 -2.50 17.15 -4.10
C LEU A 179 -2.86 17.17 -2.61
N LEU A 180 -2.95 16.01 -1.96
CA LEU A 180 -3.22 15.88 -0.54
C LEU A 180 -2.13 16.57 0.30
N GLY A 181 -0.85 16.34 -0.02
CA GLY A 181 0.27 17.02 0.63
C GLY A 181 0.13 18.53 0.55
N ARG A 182 -0.07 19.07 -0.65
CA ARG A 182 -0.28 20.50 -0.89
C ARG A 182 -1.46 21.07 -0.09
N LEU A 183 -2.60 20.36 -0.07
CA LEU A 183 -3.79 20.80 0.66
C LEU A 183 -3.56 20.82 2.17
N VAL A 184 -2.94 19.77 2.72
CA VAL A 184 -2.66 19.68 4.17
C VAL A 184 -1.68 20.76 4.59
N THR A 185 -0.60 20.96 3.84
CA THR A 185 0.36 22.04 4.10
C THR A 185 -0.34 23.41 4.07
N LYS A 186 -1.22 23.66 3.08
CA LYS A 186 -1.98 24.91 2.95
C LYS A 186 -3.01 25.15 4.06
N VAL A 187 -3.54 24.09 4.66
CA VAL A 187 -4.51 24.21 5.78
C VAL A 187 -3.78 24.45 7.08
N GLN A 188 -2.70 23.70 7.32
CA GLN A 188 -1.86 23.85 8.52
C GLN A 188 -1.09 25.15 8.54
N SER A 189 -0.94 25.77 7.38
CA SER A 189 -0.36 27.08 7.23
C SER A 189 -1.35 28.21 7.48
N LYS A 190 -2.55 28.01 8.01
CA LYS A 190 -3.43 29.17 8.25
C LYS A 190 -3.06 29.89 9.56
N ASN A 191 -3.00 31.23 9.54
CA ASN A 191 -2.92 32.04 10.76
C ASN A 191 -4.28 32.06 11.50
N SER A 192 -4.35 32.77 12.62
CA SER A 192 -5.58 32.93 13.40
C SER A 192 -6.72 33.62 12.64
N SER A 193 -6.44 34.39 11.58
CA SER A 193 -7.44 34.97 10.67
C SER A 193 -7.80 34.07 9.49
N GLY A 194 -7.24 32.86 9.39
CA GLY A 194 -7.53 31.89 8.34
C GLY A 194 -6.77 32.10 7.03
N GLU A 195 -5.82 33.04 6.99
CA GLU A 195 -4.98 33.37 5.83
C GLU A 195 -3.78 32.44 5.74
N ASN A 196 -3.37 32.12 4.50
CA ASN A 196 -2.24 31.24 4.25
C ASN A 196 -0.93 31.90 4.72
N ILE A 197 -0.14 31.21 5.53
CA ILE A 197 1.17 31.62 6.06
C ILE A 197 2.34 31.04 5.26
N GLY A 198 2.08 30.31 4.18
CA GLY A 198 3.02 30.24 3.06
C GLY A 198 4.00 29.08 2.89
N PRO A 199 3.94 27.92 3.58
CA PRO A 199 4.80 26.82 3.21
C PRO A 199 4.38 26.23 1.86
N GLU A 200 5.26 26.30 0.89
CA GLU A 200 5.16 25.52 -0.35
C GLU A 200 5.52 24.06 -0.06
N PHE A 201 4.77 23.15 -0.69
CA PHE A 201 4.99 21.71 -0.55
C PHE A 201 5.86 21.20 -1.70
N VAL A 202 7.00 20.60 -1.34
CA VAL A 202 7.92 19.96 -2.28
C VAL A 202 8.10 18.48 -1.88
N PRO A 203 7.65 17.53 -2.72
CA PRO A 203 7.91 16.12 -2.46
C PRO A 203 9.39 15.80 -2.75
N LEU A 204 10.08 15.20 -1.78
CA LEU A 204 11.49 14.80 -1.93
C LEU A 204 11.66 13.32 -2.29
N THR A 205 10.59 12.51 -2.19
CA THR A 205 10.61 11.10 -2.61
C THR A 205 9.53 10.81 -3.65
N THR A 206 9.68 9.68 -4.34
CA THR A 206 8.69 9.23 -5.32
C THR A 206 7.45 8.67 -4.62
N PHE A 207 6.28 9.01 -5.13
CA PHE A 207 5.01 8.46 -4.67
C PHE A 207 4.65 7.15 -5.38
N SER A 208 5.64 6.32 -5.74
CA SER A 208 5.35 4.98 -6.29
C SER A 208 4.78 4.07 -5.20
N LEU A 209 3.87 3.15 -5.52
CA LEU A 209 3.46 2.09 -4.57
C LEU A 209 4.40 0.88 -4.60
N GLY A 210 5.34 0.83 -5.55
CA GLY A 210 6.22 -0.34 -5.76
C GLY A 210 5.46 -1.61 -6.15
N LEU A 211 4.23 -1.47 -6.65
CA LEU A 211 3.37 -2.56 -7.10
C LEU A 211 3.39 -2.67 -8.63
N LYS A 212 3.58 -3.89 -9.11
CA LYS A 212 3.55 -4.27 -10.53
C LYS A 212 2.39 -5.23 -10.80
N ARG A 213 1.97 -5.25 -12.07
CA ARG A 213 0.94 -6.16 -12.56
C ARG A 213 1.61 -7.46 -12.97
N ASN A 214 1.10 -8.60 -12.51
CA ASN A 214 1.48 -9.89 -13.06
C ASN A 214 0.92 -10.00 -14.49
N ARG A 215 1.83 -10.18 -15.46
CA ARG A 215 1.55 -10.32 -16.90
C ARG A 215 1.72 -11.75 -17.43
N SER A 216 1.97 -12.71 -16.54
CA SER A 216 2.07 -14.11 -16.94
C SER A 216 0.75 -14.58 -17.52
N GLY A 217 -0.37 -14.10 -16.97
CA GLY A 217 -1.72 -14.35 -17.43
C GLY A 217 -2.47 -15.43 -16.64
N ILE A 218 -3.75 -15.61 -16.94
CA ILE A 218 -4.66 -16.60 -16.35
C ILE A 218 -5.29 -17.35 -17.51
N THR A 219 -5.16 -18.68 -17.51
CA THR A 219 -5.82 -19.54 -18.49
C THR A 219 -7.03 -20.21 -17.83
N TYR A 220 -8.19 -20.02 -18.42
CA TYR A 220 -9.43 -20.58 -17.93
C TYR A 220 -9.68 -21.91 -18.63
N TYR A 221 -9.91 -22.98 -17.87
CA TYR A 221 -10.22 -24.29 -18.42
C TYR A 221 -11.61 -24.71 -17.95
N TYR A 222 -12.37 -25.35 -18.83
CA TYR A 222 -13.64 -25.96 -18.45
C TYR A 222 -13.60 -27.47 -18.69
N VAL A 223 -14.39 -28.20 -17.91
CA VAL A 223 -14.50 -29.65 -18.03
C VAL A 223 -15.40 -29.99 -19.22
N THR A 224 -14.87 -30.71 -20.20
CA THR A 224 -15.61 -31.23 -21.35
C THR A 224 -16.17 -32.62 -21.12
N GLY A 225 -15.56 -33.37 -20.20
CA GLY A 225 -16.04 -34.69 -19.82
C GLY A 225 -15.32 -35.23 -18.59
N ARG A 226 -15.94 -36.23 -17.98
CA ARG A 226 -15.39 -36.98 -16.85
C ARG A 226 -15.46 -38.47 -17.22
N LEU A 227 -14.36 -39.19 -17.04
CA LEU A 227 -14.33 -40.65 -17.10
C LEU A 227 -14.14 -41.18 -15.68
N CYS A 228 -15.13 -41.93 -15.20
CA CYS A 228 -15.07 -42.61 -13.91
C CYS A 228 -14.72 -44.08 -14.13
N ILE A 229 -13.67 -44.57 -13.48
CA ILE A 229 -13.33 -46.00 -13.44
C ILE A 229 -13.50 -46.48 -12.01
N SER A 230 -14.48 -47.36 -11.80
CA SER A 230 -14.73 -48.03 -10.52
C SER A 230 -14.43 -49.51 -10.66
N ALA A 231 -13.58 -50.04 -9.78
CA ALA A 231 -13.37 -51.47 -9.61
C ALA A 231 -13.85 -51.88 -8.21
N PRO A 232 -14.75 -52.88 -8.08
CA PRO A 232 -15.14 -53.40 -6.78
C PRO A 232 -13.94 -53.98 -6.03
N PRO A 233 -14.03 -54.08 -4.68
CA PRO A 233 -13.00 -54.73 -3.90
C PRO A 233 -12.72 -56.12 -4.46
N ILE A 234 -11.44 -56.42 -4.76
CA ILE A 234 -11.00 -57.77 -5.12
C ILE A 234 -10.31 -58.31 -3.86
N PRO A 235 -10.91 -59.27 -3.13
CA PRO A 235 -10.51 -59.64 -1.76
C PRO A 235 -9.04 -60.02 -1.55
N ILE A 236 -8.31 -60.31 -2.64
CA ILE A 236 -6.91 -60.76 -2.62
C ILE A 236 -5.93 -59.69 -3.09
N VAL A 237 -6.38 -58.72 -3.92
CA VAL A 237 -5.48 -57.78 -4.64
C VAL A 237 -5.76 -56.32 -4.27
N LEU A 238 -7.01 -55.94 -4.06
CA LEU A 238 -7.46 -54.57 -3.77
C LEU A 238 -8.57 -54.64 -2.71
N PRO A 239 -8.21 -54.74 -1.41
CA PRO A 239 -9.16 -54.97 -0.33
C PRO A 239 -10.15 -53.80 -0.14
N SER A 240 -9.75 -52.57 -0.50
CA SER A 240 -10.64 -51.45 -0.74
C SER A 240 -10.81 -51.31 -2.26
N GLY A 241 -12.04 -51.38 -2.76
CA GLY A 241 -12.32 -51.13 -4.19
C GLY A 241 -11.71 -49.79 -4.63
N PHE A 242 -11.33 -49.70 -5.91
CA PHE A 242 -10.67 -48.54 -6.46
C PHE A 242 -11.66 -47.68 -7.24
N HIS A 243 -11.64 -46.37 -7.01
CA HIS A 243 -12.41 -45.41 -7.79
C HIS A 243 -11.50 -44.29 -8.26
N THR A 244 -11.43 -44.06 -9.56
CA THR A 244 -10.68 -42.96 -10.16
C THR A 244 -11.54 -42.14 -11.10
N HIS A 245 -11.34 -40.83 -11.04
CA HIS A 245 -11.89 -39.89 -12.00
C HIS A 245 -10.78 -39.32 -12.86
N PHE A 246 -10.99 -39.35 -14.18
CA PHE A 246 -10.22 -38.60 -15.16
C PHE A 246 -11.05 -37.44 -15.67
N TRP A 247 -10.48 -36.25 -15.70
CA TRP A 247 -11.14 -35.03 -16.16
C TRP A 247 -10.54 -34.60 -17.49
N PHE A 248 -11.40 -34.40 -18.49
CA PHE A 248 -11.01 -33.81 -19.77
C PHE A 248 -11.25 -32.31 -19.70
N LEU A 249 -10.20 -31.55 -19.96
CA LEU A 249 -10.21 -30.10 -19.89
C LEU A 249 -10.02 -29.53 -21.28
N GLU A 250 -10.76 -28.48 -21.59
CA GLU A 250 -10.51 -27.65 -22.75
C GLU A 250 -10.30 -26.20 -22.31
N GLU A 251 -9.37 -25.53 -22.98
CA GLU A 251 -9.11 -24.12 -22.74
C GLU A 251 -10.31 -23.29 -23.20
N LEU A 252 -10.85 -22.48 -22.29
CA LEU A 252 -11.95 -21.57 -22.58
C LEU A 252 -11.44 -20.22 -23.06
N ASP A 253 -10.43 -19.68 -22.39
CA ASP A 253 -9.94 -18.31 -22.59
C ASP A 253 -8.56 -18.11 -21.92
N HIS A 254 -7.85 -17.07 -22.34
CA HIS A 254 -6.60 -16.63 -21.73
C HIS A 254 -6.59 -15.10 -21.53
N LYS A 255 -6.18 -14.66 -20.34
CA LYS A 255 -6.06 -13.24 -19.97
C LYS A 255 -4.65 -12.92 -19.56
N GLU A 256 -4.01 -11.95 -20.21
CA GLU A 256 -2.62 -11.59 -19.89
C GLU A 256 -2.45 -10.99 -18.48
N ASN A 257 -3.46 -10.28 -17.96
CA ASN A 257 -3.37 -9.57 -16.69
C ASN A 257 -3.99 -10.37 -15.54
N ALA A 258 -3.24 -10.48 -14.45
CA ALA A 258 -3.67 -11.16 -13.24
C ALA A 258 -3.60 -10.21 -12.02
N TRP A 259 -3.11 -10.69 -10.88
CA TRP A 259 -3.00 -9.91 -9.64
C TRP A 259 -1.86 -8.88 -9.64
N LEU A 260 -1.86 -8.03 -8.62
CA LEU A 260 -0.73 -7.17 -8.28
C LEU A 260 0.30 -7.93 -7.42
N TYR A 261 1.57 -7.61 -7.62
CA TYR A 261 2.66 -8.12 -6.81
C TYR A 261 3.63 -6.98 -6.44
N ALA A 262 4.38 -7.16 -5.36
CA ALA A 262 5.37 -6.22 -4.86
C ALA A 262 6.75 -6.55 -5.42
N ASP A 263 7.40 -5.59 -6.08
CA ASP A 263 8.78 -5.73 -6.52
C ASP A 263 9.71 -5.40 -5.35
N LYS A 264 10.43 -6.39 -4.80
CA LYS A 264 11.24 -6.25 -3.58
C LYS A 264 12.16 -5.02 -3.61
N LYS A 265 12.76 -4.72 -4.76
CA LYS A 265 13.72 -3.60 -4.92
C LYS A 265 13.09 -2.23 -4.77
N THR A 266 11.84 -2.08 -5.24
CA THR A 266 11.16 -0.78 -5.30
C THR A 266 10.11 -0.64 -4.20
N PHE A 267 9.47 -1.74 -3.81
CA PHE A 267 8.41 -1.80 -2.80
C PHE A 267 8.89 -1.19 -1.48
N TYR A 268 9.87 -1.81 -0.79
CA TYR A 268 10.32 -1.31 0.51
C TYR A 268 10.88 0.10 0.48
N LYS A 269 11.61 0.46 -0.58
CA LYS A 269 12.15 1.82 -0.76
C LYS A 269 11.05 2.87 -0.89
N SER A 270 9.91 2.49 -1.45
CA SER A 270 8.80 3.40 -1.67
C SER A 270 8.02 3.74 -0.40
N HIS A 271 8.17 3.01 0.71
CA HIS A 271 7.33 3.19 1.90
C HIS A 271 7.61 4.49 2.65
N LYS A 272 8.84 5.02 2.55
CA LYS A 272 9.22 6.28 3.17
C LYS A 272 8.86 7.46 2.26
N ILE A 273 8.03 8.35 2.79
CA ILE A 273 7.64 9.62 2.20
C ILE A 273 8.42 10.70 2.89
N THR A 274 9.19 11.47 2.12
CA THR A 274 9.88 12.66 2.62
C THR A 274 9.32 13.87 1.91
N VAL A 275 8.96 14.89 2.68
CA VAL A 275 8.39 16.13 2.17
C VAL A 275 9.18 17.31 2.75
N GLN A 276 9.25 18.37 1.98
CA GLN A 276 9.80 19.65 2.41
C GLN A 276 8.68 20.69 2.38
N ALA A 277 8.60 21.46 3.45
CA ALA A 277 7.78 22.66 3.55
C ALA A 277 8.73 23.87 3.54
N VAL A 278 8.52 24.81 2.62
CA VAL A 278 9.38 26.00 2.49
C VAL A 278 8.53 27.26 2.59
N LYS A 279 8.81 28.10 3.57
CA LYS A 279 8.26 29.44 3.70
C LYS A 279 9.32 30.45 3.29
N LEU A 280 9.06 31.15 2.19
CA LEU A 280 9.97 32.18 1.66
C LEU A 280 9.97 33.42 2.57
N SER A 281 11.12 34.07 2.65
CA SER A 281 11.38 35.36 3.27
C SER A 281 10.42 36.45 2.79
N SER A 282 10.09 36.44 1.50
CA SER A 282 9.19 37.39 0.83
C SER A 282 7.69 37.19 1.14
N HIS A 283 7.34 36.17 1.92
CA HIS A 283 5.94 35.84 2.19
C HIS A 283 5.24 36.94 3.02
N ASP A 284 3.98 37.27 2.70
CA ASP A 284 3.22 38.38 3.32
C ASP A 284 3.17 38.30 4.86
N SER A 285 3.16 37.09 5.40
CA SER A 285 3.16 36.84 6.86
C SER A 285 4.47 37.22 7.58
N ASN A 286 5.53 37.54 6.83
CA ASN A 286 6.79 38.07 7.34
C ASN A 286 6.84 39.60 7.30
N ARG A 287 5.80 40.27 6.77
CA ARG A 287 5.79 41.73 6.64
C ARG A 287 5.99 42.39 8.00
N GLY A 288 6.94 43.31 8.06
CA GLY A 288 7.33 44.01 9.30
C GLY A 288 8.39 43.28 10.13
N TYR A 289 8.88 42.14 9.65
CA TYR A 289 10.01 41.42 10.21
C TYR A 289 11.21 41.41 9.23
N PRO A 290 12.46 41.44 9.74
CA PRO A 290 12.80 41.59 11.15
C PRO A 290 12.43 42.98 11.69
N PHE A 291 11.94 43.03 12.91
CA PHE A 291 11.60 44.27 13.58
C PHE A 291 12.86 45.14 13.70
N GLY A 292 12.78 46.37 13.18
CA GLY A 292 13.91 47.30 13.13
C GLY A 292 14.77 47.18 11.86
N ASP A 293 14.37 46.42 10.85
CA ASP A 293 15.07 46.28 9.55
C ASP A 293 15.60 47.61 8.99
N ARG A 294 14.77 48.67 9.00
CA ARG A 294 15.11 50.02 8.51
C ARG A 294 16.20 50.70 9.32
N LEU A 295 16.34 50.36 10.60
CA LEU A 295 17.35 50.92 11.50
C LEU A 295 18.72 50.24 11.33
N PHE A 296 18.75 48.98 10.89
CA PHE A 296 19.97 48.17 10.78
C PHE A 296 20.44 47.91 9.34
N GLY A 297 19.97 48.72 8.38
CA GLY A 297 20.44 48.65 7.00
C GLY A 297 19.82 47.52 6.17
N GLY A 298 18.57 47.12 6.47
CA GLY A 298 17.81 46.20 5.64
C GLY A 298 18.15 44.74 5.86
N ILE A 299 18.14 44.28 7.11
CA ILE A 299 18.30 42.86 7.42
C ILE A 299 17.18 42.06 6.76
N GLU A 300 17.52 41.08 5.94
CA GLU A 300 16.55 40.20 5.30
C GLU A 300 16.02 39.15 6.30
N TRP A 301 14.72 38.90 6.27
CA TRP A 301 14.13 37.77 6.98
C TRP A 301 14.60 36.48 6.32
N PRO A 302 15.01 35.44 7.06
CA PRO A 302 15.49 34.22 6.43
C PRO A 302 14.32 33.39 5.86
N ASP A 303 14.61 32.60 4.81
CA ASP A 303 13.73 31.51 4.39
C ASP A 303 13.67 30.45 5.50
N ILE A 304 12.49 29.89 5.73
CA ILE A 304 12.26 28.87 6.75
C ILE A 304 11.86 27.58 6.06
N MET A 305 12.68 26.55 6.22
CA MET A 305 12.40 25.22 5.70
C MET A 305 12.22 24.21 6.83
N ALA A 306 11.34 23.25 6.61
CA ALA A 306 11.26 22.04 7.43
C ALA A 306 11.16 20.82 6.53
N ILE A 307 11.81 19.74 6.96
CA ILE A 307 11.75 18.44 6.29
C ILE A 307 11.13 17.46 7.27
N ALA A 308 10.14 16.71 6.78
CA ALA A 308 9.49 15.66 7.54
C ALA A 308 9.50 14.36 6.76
N SER A 309 9.47 13.25 7.49
CA SER A 309 9.33 11.93 6.91
C SER A 309 8.27 11.12 7.63
N ALA A 310 7.49 10.39 6.85
CA ALA A 310 6.56 9.40 7.36
C ALA A 310 6.72 8.12 6.54
N ALA A 311 6.49 6.97 7.15
CA ALA A 311 6.54 5.71 6.44
C ALA A 311 5.35 4.83 6.75
N THR A 312 5.01 4.00 5.77
CA THR A 312 3.98 2.98 5.90
C THR A 312 4.59 1.65 6.31
N TYR A 313 3.98 0.99 7.30
CA TYR A 313 4.44 -0.28 7.85
C TYR A 313 3.29 -1.25 8.02
N ASN A 314 3.56 -2.53 7.83
CA ASN A 314 2.68 -3.62 8.23
C ASN A 314 3.53 -4.70 8.90
N ASP A 315 3.33 -4.89 10.20
CA ASP A 315 4.10 -5.86 11.00
C ASP A 315 3.84 -7.30 10.56
N GLY A 316 2.70 -7.57 9.93
CA GLY A 316 2.36 -8.88 9.36
C GLY A 316 3.08 -9.17 8.04
N GLY A 317 3.74 -8.18 7.44
CA GLY A 317 4.41 -8.29 6.15
C GLY A 317 3.60 -7.69 5.00
N PRO A 318 4.02 -7.94 3.75
CA PRO A 318 3.30 -7.48 2.57
C PRO A 318 1.93 -8.15 2.46
N MET A 319 0.93 -7.44 1.94
CA MET A 319 -0.37 -8.05 1.55
C MET A 319 -0.36 -8.55 0.10
N PHE A 320 0.82 -8.67 -0.48
CA PHE A 320 1.02 -8.96 -1.90
C PHE A 320 2.17 -9.96 -2.01
N PRO A 321 2.13 -10.86 -3.01
CA PRO A 321 3.29 -11.67 -3.34
C PRO A 321 4.50 -10.78 -3.58
N ILE A 322 5.63 -11.12 -3.00
CA ILE A 322 6.89 -10.44 -3.29
C ILE A 322 7.58 -11.20 -4.42
N GLU A 323 7.88 -10.50 -5.51
CA GLU A 323 8.80 -11.00 -6.51
C GLU A 323 10.23 -10.76 -6.00
N ASP A 324 10.90 -11.83 -5.60
CA ASP A 324 12.34 -11.82 -5.39
C ASP A 324 13.06 -12.25 -6.67
N VAL A 325 14.25 -11.70 -6.89
CA VAL A 325 15.01 -11.92 -8.14
C VAL A 325 15.40 -13.40 -8.30
N GLU A 326 15.52 -14.12 -7.19
CA GLU A 326 15.91 -15.53 -7.13
C GLU A 326 14.72 -16.49 -7.30
N GLU A 327 13.49 -16.03 -7.03
CA GLU A 327 12.28 -16.87 -7.04
C GLU A 327 11.18 -16.24 -7.92
N LYS A 328 11.50 -16.06 -9.21
CA LYS A 328 10.61 -15.48 -10.23
C LYS A 328 9.26 -16.20 -10.36
N ASP A 329 9.12 -17.41 -9.84
CA ASP A 329 7.88 -18.18 -9.92
C ASP A 329 6.91 -17.89 -8.76
N ALA A 330 7.35 -17.28 -7.64
CA ALA A 330 6.46 -16.97 -6.52
C ALA A 330 5.39 -15.94 -6.90
N SER A 331 5.74 -14.93 -7.71
CA SER A 331 4.78 -13.96 -8.25
C SER A 331 3.79 -14.59 -9.24
N ASN A 332 4.12 -15.76 -9.83
CA ASN A 332 3.34 -16.47 -10.83
C ASN A 332 2.34 -17.49 -10.27
N LYS A 333 2.34 -17.67 -8.95
CA LYS A 333 1.42 -18.57 -8.25
C LYS A 333 0.34 -17.78 -7.52
N ILE A 334 -0.86 -18.35 -7.49
CA ILE A 334 -2.02 -17.75 -6.82
C ILE A 334 -1.99 -17.98 -5.30
N SER A 335 -1.35 -19.05 -4.83
CA SER A 335 -1.18 -19.41 -3.41
C SER A 335 -0.53 -18.28 -2.60
N PRO A 336 0.62 -17.70 -3.01
CA PRO A 336 1.19 -16.52 -2.36
C PRO A 336 0.24 -15.31 -2.26
N VAL A 337 -0.72 -15.14 -3.16
CA VAL A 337 -1.68 -14.03 -3.09
C VAL A 337 -2.58 -14.19 -1.86
N ILE A 338 -2.97 -15.42 -1.56
CA ILE A 338 -3.81 -15.78 -0.42
C ILE A 338 -3.01 -15.77 0.87
N ASP A 339 -1.86 -16.44 0.87
CA ASP A 339 -1.07 -16.63 2.08
C ASP A 339 -0.53 -15.31 2.62
N GLU A 340 0.00 -14.44 1.76
CA GLU A 340 0.53 -13.14 2.17
C GLU A 340 -0.60 -12.22 2.68
N TYR A 341 -1.78 -12.25 2.06
CA TYR A 341 -2.90 -11.44 2.54
C TYR A 341 -3.38 -11.91 3.92
N LYS A 342 -3.65 -13.21 4.11
CA LYS A 342 -4.11 -13.78 5.39
C LYS A 342 -3.11 -13.54 6.52
N LYS A 343 -1.81 -13.65 6.22
CA LYS A 343 -0.73 -13.37 7.19
C LYS A 343 -0.72 -11.90 7.62
N ALA A 344 -1.02 -10.99 6.71
CA ALA A 344 -0.83 -9.56 6.91
C ALA A 344 -2.11 -8.77 7.25
N GLU A 345 -3.31 -9.32 7.03
CA GLU A 345 -4.60 -8.60 7.15
C GLU A 345 -4.90 -8.10 8.56
N ASN A 346 -4.61 -8.92 9.59
CA ASN A 346 -4.95 -8.61 10.98
C ASN A 346 -4.20 -7.39 11.54
N LYS A 347 -3.05 -7.04 10.97
CA LYS A 347 -2.26 -5.88 11.38
C LYS A 347 -2.60 -4.66 10.54
N GLY A 348 -2.71 -4.87 9.22
CA GLY A 348 -2.96 -3.81 8.27
C GLY A 348 -1.76 -2.90 8.03
N TRP A 349 -1.75 -2.20 6.91
CA TRP A 349 -0.84 -1.09 6.68
C TRP A 349 -1.23 0.11 7.55
N ARG A 350 -0.26 0.64 8.29
CA ARG A 350 -0.34 1.82 9.15
C ARG A 350 0.72 2.84 8.76
N ALA A 351 0.56 4.08 9.19
CA ALA A 351 1.48 5.16 8.91
C ALA A 351 2.03 5.76 10.19
N HIS A 352 3.33 6.04 10.21
CA HIS A 352 4.03 6.62 11.35
C HIS A 352 5.03 7.67 10.88
N LEU A 353 5.23 8.72 11.68
CA LEU A 353 6.35 9.63 11.51
C LEU A 353 7.66 8.88 11.75
N VAL A 354 8.67 9.18 10.95
CA VAL A 354 9.99 8.53 11.05
C VAL A 354 11.09 9.56 10.89
N PRO A 355 12.30 9.30 11.45
CA PRO A 355 13.43 10.20 11.26
C PRO A 355 13.74 10.41 9.77
N VAL A 356 14.05 11.65 9.41
CA VAL A 356 14.42 12.04 8.03
C VAL A 356 15.71 11.34 7.60
N GLY A 357 16.63 11.10 8.53
CA GLY A 357 17.93 10.45 8.32
C GLY A 357 19.05 11.49 8.13
N SER A 358 20.30 11.06 8.31
CA SER A 358 21.48 11.95 8.39
C SER A 358 21.89 12.63 7.07
N GLY A 359 21.34 12.23 5.92
CA GLY A 359 21.70 12.77 4.61
C GLY A 359 20.91 14.01 4.16
N LEU A 360 19.88 14.40 4.92
CA LEU A 360 19.09 15.61 4.69
C LEU A 360 19.21 16.44 5.96
N LEU A 361 20.10 17.45 5.92
CA LEU A 361 20.37 18.32 7.08
C LEU A 361 19.10 19.11 7.46
N HIS A 362 18.83 19.16 8.77
CA HIS A 362 17.72 19.88 9.41
C HIS A 362 17.98 21.40 9.52
#